data_AF-A0A941EJ81-F1
#
_entry.id   AF-A0A941EJ81-F1
#
_cell.length_a   1.000
_cell.length_b   1.000
_cell.length_c   1.000
_cell.angle_alpha   90.00
_cell.angle_beta   90.00
_cell.angle_gamma   90.00
#
_symmetry.space_group_name_H-M   'P 1'
#
loop_
_entity.id
_entity.type
_entity.pdbx_description
1 polymer ?
#
loop_
_entity_poly.entity_id
_entity_poly.type
_entity_poly.pdbx_seq_one_letter_code
_entity_poly.pdbx_strand_id
1 'polypeptide(L)'
;MSVVDMLRDRLLAVDWQFGIDETREETKARIALFREFMRRSAPLAAGSGAQPAPWPFFDVAATIDAEVRAPEQAVAEVVAKVPRYPATAVRRTAVYALHYAALVDGGKAPDPSRDPFAPLVYMYELGGSFAPDHVGGIQIGVASFGVGQAADWLGQPAPAGLPAFPDLAGIRPG
;
A
#
# COMPACT_ATOMS: atom_id res chain seq x y z
N MET A 1 -3.48 22.12 0.02
CA MET A 1 -3.58 20.86 0.80
C MET A 1 -2.53 19.91 0.23
N SER A 2 -1.66 19.35 1.06
CA SER A 2 -0.55 18.48 0.61
C SER A 2 -1.05 17.07 0.29
N VAL A 3 -0.32 16.30 -0.51
CA VAL A 3 -0.64 14.89 -0.78
C VAL A 3 -0.63 14.08 0.51
N VAL A 4 0.27 14.39 1.44
CA VAL A 4 0.29 13.79 2.78
C VAL A 4 -1.01 14.04 3.54
N ASP A 5 -1.51 15.29 3.58
CA ASP A 5 -2.76 15.62 4.28
C ASP A 5 -3.94 14.83 3.70
N MET A 6 -4.01 14.72 2.37
CA MET A 6 -5.09 14.04 1.67
C MET A 6 -5.08 12.54 1.94
N LEU A 7 -3.89 11.92 1.90
CA LEU A 7 -3.76 10.50 2.21
C LEU A 7 -4.07 10.23 3.69
N ARG A 8 -3.60 11.09 4.59
CA ARG A 8 -3.93 11.00 6.01
C ARG A 8 -5.44 11.01 6.22
N ASP A 9 -6.15 11.97 5.64
CA ASP A 9 -7.60 12.10 5.81
C ASP A 9 -8.35 10.87 5.28
N ARG A 10 -7.90 10.30 4.15
CA ARG A 10 -8.42 9.02 3.63
C ARG A 10 -8.20 7.87 4.61
N LEU A 11 -6.99 7.71 5.14
CA LEU A 11 -6.66 6.66 6.10
C LEU A 11 -7.41 6.80 7.43
N LEU A 12 -7.69 8.03 7.86
CA LEU A 12 -8.50 8.30 9.05
C LEU A 12 -9.98 7.98 8.84
N ALA A 13 -10.47 8.11 7.59
CA ALA A 13 -11.84 7.80 7.21
C ALA A 13 -12.10 6.29 7.01
N VAL A 14 -11.06 5.47 6.88
CA VAL A 14 -11.20 4.01 6.79
C VAL A 14 -11.90 3.46 8.05
N ASP A 15 -12.90 2.62 7.82
CA ASP A 15 -13.44 1.77 8.86
C ASP A 15 -12.52 0.56 9.06
N TRP A 16 -11.72 0.62 10.13
CA TRP A 16 -10.77 -0.44 10.47
C TRP A 16 -11.42 -1.64 11.18
N GLN A 17 -12.74 -1.65 11.32
CA GLN A 17 -13.48 -2.85 11.73
C GLN A 17 -13.62 -3.79 10.53
N PHE A 18 -12.61 -4.63 10.34
CA PHE A 18 -12.63 -5.62 9.26
C PHE A 18 -13.74 -6.66 9.53
N GLY A 19 -14.75 -6.67 8.65
CA GLY A 19 -15.88 -7.59 8.74
C GLY A 19 -15.46 -9.06 8.57
N ILE A 20 -16.17 -9.96 9.27
CA ILE A 20 -15.99 -11.41 9.18
C ILE A 20 -16.76 -12.04 8.00
N ASP A 21 -17.80 -11.35 7.50
CA ASP A 21 -18.68 -11.81 6.43
C ASP A 21 -18.23 -11.24 5.07
N GLU A 22 -17.05 -11.66 4.61
CA GLU A 22 -16.54 -11.26 3.29
C GLU A 22 -17.08 -12.18 2.19
N THR A 23 -17.63 -11.58 1.13
CA THR A 23 -18.05 -12.30 -0.07
C THR A 23 -16.86 -12.68 -0.95
N ARG A 24 -17.03 -13.74 -1.76
CA ARG A 24 -15.99 -14.19 -2.70
C ARG A 24 -15.56 -13.10 -3.70
N GLU A 25 -16.47 -12.22 -4.10
CA GLU A 25 -16.15 -11.14 -5.04
C GLU A 25 -15.35 -10.02 -4.38
N GLU A 26 -15.61 -9.71 -3.11
CA GLU A 26 -14.78 -8.80 -2.31
C GLU A 26 -13.37 -9.35 -2.12
N THR A 27 -13.24 -10.64 -1.76
CA THR A 27 -11.91 -11.29 -1.65
C THR A 27 -11.15 -11.19 -2.98
N LYS A 28 -11.79 -11.46 -4.12
CA LYS A 28 -11.16 -11.35 -5.45
C LYS A 28 -10.70 -9.93 -5.77
N ALA A 29 -11.54 -8.93 -5.48
CA ALA A 29 -11.21 -7.53 -5.69
C ALA A 29 -9.99 -7.11 -4.84
N ARG A 30 -9.95 -7.51 -3.57
CA ARG A 30 -8.84 -7.24 -2.67
C ARG A 30 -7.54 -7.96 -3.07
N ILE A 31 -7.63 -9.20 -3.57
CA ILE A 31 -6.47 -9.90 -4.16
C ILE A 31 -5.97 -9.15 -5.40
N ALA A 32 -6.86 -8.68 -6.27
CA ALA A 32 -6.46 -7.90 -7.44
C ALA A 32 -5.73 -6.61 -7.03
N LEU A 33 -6.21 -5.91 -6.01
CA LEU A 33 -5.55 -4.71 -5.48
C LEU A 33 -4.17 -5.03 -4.87
N PHE A 34 -4.05 -6.11 -4.11
CA PHE A 34 -2.75 -6.50 -3.55
C PHE A 34 -1.75 -6.93 -4.64
N ARG A 35 -2.21 -7.60 -5.69
CA ARG A 35 -1.39 -7.91 -6.87
C ARG A 35 -0.91 -6.67 -7.58
N GLU A 36 -1.77 -5.67 -7.69
CA GLU A 36 -1.42 -4.38 -8.28
C GLU A 36 -0.38 -3.63 -7.42
N PHE A 37 -0.49 -3.68 -6.09
CA PHE A 37 0.55 -3.19 -5.17
C PHE A 37 1.91 -3.85 -5.45
N MET A 38 1.96 -5.18 -5.55
CA MET A 38 3.22 -5.88 -5.83
C MET A 38 3.77 -5.53 -7.21
N ARG A 39 2.92 -5.48 -8.24
CA ARG A 39 3.29 -5.10 -9.61
C ARG A 39 3.90 -3.70 -9.67
N ARG A 40 3.32 -2.72 -8.95
CA ARG A 40 3.83 -1.35 -8.88
C ARG A 40 5.08 -1.21 -8.00
N SER A 41 5.21 -2.05 -6.98
CA SER A 41 6.38 -2.05 -6.09
C SER A 41 7.61 -2.73 -6.69
N ALA A 42 7.41 -3.68 -7.62
CA ALA A 42 8.48 -4.50 -8.16
C ALA A 42 9.63 -3.72 -8.84
N PRO A 43 9.38 -2.71 -9.71
CA PRO A 43 10.47 -1.92 -10.27
C PRO A 43 11.28 -1.15 -9.22
N LEU A 44 10.61 -0.70 -8.14
CA LEU A 44 11.22 0.03 -7.04
C LEU A 44 12.09 -0.89 -6.19
N ALA A 45 11.64 -2.12 -5.95
CA ALA A 45 12.41 -3.17 -5.29
C ALA A 45 13.59 -3.68 -6.13
N ALA A 46 13.48 -3.69 -7.46
CA ALA A 46 14.61 -4.07 -8.33
C ALA A 46 15.69 -2.97 -8.37
N GLY A 47 15.29 -1.70 -8.25
CA GLY A 47 16.20 -0.55 -8.26
C GLY A 47 17.12 -0.45 -7.04
N SER A 48 16.83 -1.15 -5.94
CA SER A 48 17.63 -1.10 -4.70
C SER A 48 18.89 -2.00 -4.70
N GLY A 49 19.21 -2.67 -5.81
CA GLY A 49 20.41 -3.52 -5.96
C GLY A 49 20.34 -4.89 -5.27
N ALA A 50 19.41 -5.06 -4.32
CA ALA A 50 19.00 -6.34 -3.75
C ALA A 50 17.50 -6.28 -3.40
N GLN A 51 16.84 -7.44 -3.29
CA GLN A 51 15.43 -7.49 -2.89
C GLN A 51 15.26 -6.88 -1.48
N PRO A 52 14.39 -5.87 -1.30
CA PRO A 52 14.11 -5.30 0.01
C PRO A 52 13.54 -6.34 0.96
N ALA A 53 14.00 -6.32 2.21
CA ALA A 53 13.45 -7.13 3.29
C ALA A 53 12.62 -6.25 4.26
N PRO A 54 11.38 -6.63 4.61
CA PRO A 54 10.62 -7.76 4.06
C PRO A 54 9.94 -7.39 2.74
N TRP A 55 10.05 -8.26 1.74
CA TRP A 55 9.19 -8.21 0.55
C TRP A 55 7.80 -8.76 0.89
N PRO A 56 6.69 -8.14 0.43
CA PRO A 56 6.60 -6.89 -0.34
C PRO A 56 6.48 -5.61 0.52
N PHE A 57 6.59 -5.70 1.85
CA PHE A 57 6.32 -4.61 2.80
C PHE A 57 7.57 -3.79 3.19
N PHE A 58 8.14 -3.06 2.24
CA PHE A 58 9.29 -2.19 2.47
C PHE A 58 8.94 -0.70 2.36
N ASP A 59 9.77 0.12 2.99
CA ASP A 59 9.65 1.58 2.93
C ASP A 59 10.25 2.10 1.63
N VAL A 60 9.41 2.22 0.60
CA VAL A 60 9.79 2.75 -0.72
C VAL A 60 10.42 4.13 -0.58
N ALA A 61 9.91 4.98 0.32
CA ALA A 61 10.46 6.31 0.48
C ALA A 61 11.90 6.26 0.99
N ALA A 62 12.18 5.40 1.96
CA ALA A 62 13.53 5.16 2.45
C ALA A 62 14.51 4.66 1.39
N THR A 63 14.04 3.90 0.39
CA THR A 63 14.91 3.42 -0.71
C THR A 63 15.28 4.51 -1.70
N ILE A 64 14.46 5.56 -1.82
CA ILE A 64 14.67 6.66 -2.76
C ILE A 64 15.41 7.81 -2.07
N ASP A 65 14.91 8.26 -0.92
CA ASP A 65 15.51 9.32 -0.11
C ASP A 65 15.08 9.13 1.36
N ALA A 66 16.03 8.71 2.20
CA ALA A 66 15.76 8.42 3.60
C ALA A 66 15.42 9.66 4.44
N GLU A 67 15.79 10.85 3.98
CA GLU A 67 15.55 12.11 4.69
C GLU A 67 14.13 12.64 4.43
N VAL A 68 13.45 12.18 3.37
CA VAL A 68 12.06 12.57 3.10
C VAL A 68 11.11 11.67 3.88
N ARG A 69 10.44 12.28 4.86
CA ARG A 69 9.46 11.62 5.71
C ARG A 69 8.20 12.46 5.85
N ALA A 70 7.09 11.77 6.06
CA ALA A 70 5.85 12.43 6.44
C ALA A 70 6.00 13.09 7.82
N PRO A 71 5.28 14.19 8.10
CA PRO A 71 5.27 14.81 9.41
C PRO A 71 4.89 13.80 10.50
N GLU A 72 5.61 13.84 11.62
CA GLU A 72 5.42 12.91 12.74
C GLU A 72 3.97 12.91 13.25
N GLN A 73 3.33 14.08 13.28
CA GLN A 73 1.93 14.21 13.68
C GLN A 73 0.98 13.41 12.78
N ALA A 74 1.12 13.51 11.45
CA ALA A 74 0.27 12.77 10.51
C ALA A 74 0.46 11.25 10.65
N VAL A 75 1.70 10.82 10.88
CA VAL A 75 2.03 9.42 11.16
C VAL A 75 1.36 8.96 12.46
N ALA A 76 1.48 9.74 13.53
CA ALA A 76 0.92 9.42 14.83
C ALA A 76 -0.62 9.30 14.80
N GLU A 77 -1.30 10.22 14.09
CA GLU A 77 -2.76 10.22 13.92
C GLU A 77 -3.24 8.94 13.23
N VAL A 78 -2.62 8.55 12.11
CA VAL A 78 -2.96 7.30 11.40
C VAL A 78 -2.63 6.08 12.26
N VAL A 79 -1.46 6.06 12.89
CA VAL A 79 -1.02 4.97 13.77
C VAL A 79 -2.01 4.72 14.91
N ALA A 80 -2.58 5.77 15.49
CA ALA A 80 -3.53 5.67 16.59
C ALA A 80 -4.88 5.08 16.16
N LYS A 81 -5.23 5.24 14.86
CA LYS A 81 -6.48 4.76 14.29
C LYS A 81 -6.40 3.30 13.82
N VAL A 82 -5.25 2.87 13.28
CA VAL A 82 -5.06 1.50 12.77
C VAL A 82 -4.90 0.50 13.93
N PRO A 83 -5.68 -0.60 13.98
CA PRO A 83 -5.57 -1.62 15.03
C PRO A 83 -4.16 -2.20 15.16
N ARG A 84 -3.71 -2.46 16.40
CA ARG A 84 -2.35 -2.97 16.66
C ARG A 84 -2.17 -4.45 16.29
N TYR A 85 -3.22 -5.26 16.36
CA TYR A 85 -3.18 -6.69 16.05
C TYR A 85 -4.52 -7.13 15.44
N PRO A 86 -4.54 -8.02 14.42
CA PRO A 86 -3.40 -8.64 13.71
C PRO A 86 -2.73 -7.72 12.65
N ALA A 87 -3.11 -6.45 12.60
CA ALA A 87 -2.82 -5.52 11.50
C ALA A 87 -1.44 -4.84 11.52
N THR A 88 -0.38 -5.48 12.05
CA THR A 88 0.97 -4.88 12.11
C THR A 88 1.50 -4.51 10.73
N ALA A 89 1.26 -5.36 9.72
CA ALA A 89 1.70 -5.10 8.35
C ALA A 89 0.90 -3.95 7.71
N VAL A 90 -0.41 -3.90 7.94
CA VAL A 90 -1.30 -2.79 7.52
C VAL A 90 -0.86 -1.46 8.11
N ARG A 91 -0.57 -1.42 9.43
CA ARG A 91 -0.07 -0.22 10.09
C ARG A 91 1.26 0.24 9.48
N ARG A 92 2.17 -0.68 9.17
CA ARG A 92 3.45 -0.36 8.52
C ARG A 92 3.23 0.22 7.12
N THR A 93 2.43 -0.43 6.28
CA THR A 93 2.18 0.04 4.91
C THR A 93 1.39 1.34 4.87
N ALA A 94 0.51 1.62 5.83
CA ALA A 94 -0.12 2.94 5.98
C ALA A 94 0.91 4.05 6.26
N VAL A 95 1.89 3.78 7.12
CA VAL A 95 3.00 4.72 7.39
C VAL A 95 3.89 4.88 6.15
N TYR A 96 4.24 3.79 5.47
CA TYR A 96 5.05 3.86 4.24
C TYR A 96 4.34 4.61 3.12
N ALA A 97 3.02 4.48 3.02
CA ALA A 97 2.21 5.27 2.09
C ALA A 97 2.31 6.78 2.40
N LEU A 98 2.27 7.18 3.68
CA LEU A 98 2.48 8.58 4.06
C LEU A 98 3.89 9.07 3.69
N HIS A 99 4.93 8.25 3.92
CA HIS A 99 6.29 8.61 3.53
C HIS A 99 6.44 8.74 2.01
N TYR A 100 5.78 7.88 1.25
CA TYR A 100 5.74 8.01 -0.21
C TYR A 100 4.98 9.27 -0.65
N ALA A 101 3.86 9.62 0.00
CA ALA A 101 3.17 10.88 -0.23
C ALA A 101 4.08 12.10 0.01
N ALA A 102 4.95 12.06 1.03
CA ALA A 102 5.94 13.11 1.26
C ALA A 102 6.98 13.22 0.14
N LEU A 103 7.37 12.10 -0.50
CA LEU A 103 8.19 12.15 -1.72
C LEU A 103 7.46 12.82 -2.88
N VAL A 104 6.15 12.59 -3.02
CA VAL A 104 5.33 13.22 -4.06
C VAL A 104 5.25 14.73 -3.82
N ASP A 105 4.94 15.15 -2.59
CA ASP A 105 4.92 16.57 -2.21
C ASP A 105 6.27 17.27 -2.45
N GLY A 106 7.38 16.56 -2.16
CA GLY A 106 8.73 17.05 -2.40
C GLY A 106 9.22 16.95 -3.86
N GLY A 107 8.41 16.42 -4.78
CA GLY A 107 8.78 16.24 -6.19
C GLY A 107 9.90 15.21 -6.43
N LYS A 108 10.12 14.28 -5.50
CA LYS A 108 11.19 13.27 -5.54
C LYS A 108 10.70 11.87 -5.91
N ALA A 109 9.39 11.66 -6.00
CA ALA A 109 8.84 10.39 -6.45
C ALA A 109 9.15 10.15 -7.95
N PRO A 110 9.76 9.01 -8.34
CA PRO A 110 10.16 8.75 -9.73
C PRO A 110 9.00 8.77 -10.74
N ASP A 111 7.85 8.23 -10.35
CA ASP A 111 6.61 8.27 -11.12
C ASP A 111 5.40 8.34 -10.16
N PRO A 112 4.92 9.55 -9.84
CA PRO A 112 3.77 9.74 -8.97
C PRO A 112 2.46 9.11 -9.47
N SER A 113 2.35 8.86 -10.79
CA SER A 113 1.18 8.19 -11.40
C SER A 113 1.21 6.67 -11.21
N ARG A 114 2.31 6.13 -10.67
CA ARG A 114 2.45 4.72 -10.33
C ARG A 114 2.75 4.55 -8.86
N ASP A 115 2.02 5.29 -8.02
CA ASP A 115 2.10 5.11 -6.57
C ASP A 115 1.88 3.62 -6.21
N PRO A 116 2.87 2.96 -5.60
CA PRO A 116 2.74 1.58 -5.20
C PRO A 116 1.65 1.40 -4.14
N PHE A 117 1.43 2.37 -3.25
CA PHE A 117 0.53 2.19 -2.10
C PHE A 117 -0.95 2.48 -2.41
N ALA A 118 -1.27 3.22 -3.48
CA ALA A 118 -2.65 3.51 -3.88
C ALA A 118 -3.59 2.28 -3.90
N PRO A 119 -3.20 1.10 -4.45
CA PRO A 119 -4.02 -0.11 -4.38
C PRO A 119 -4.28 -0.61 -2.95
N LEU A 120 -3.31 -0.48 -2.04
CA LEU A 120 -3.49 -0.88 -0.64
C LEU A 120 -4.42 0.08 0.09
N VAL A 121 -4.27 1.39 -0.13
CA VAL A 121 -5.18 2.39 0.45
C VAL A 121 -6.61 2.12 0.00
N TYR A 122 -6.81 1.86 -1.29
CA TYR A 122 -8.13 1.49 -1.82
C TYR A 122 -8.65 0.17 -1.24
N MET A 123 -7.78 -0.82 -1.03
CA MET A 123 -8.14 -2.05 -0.35
C MET A 123 -8.61 -1.80 1.11
N TYR A 124 -7.96 -0.89 1.83
CA TYR A 124 -8.36 -0.52 3.19
C TYR A 124 -9.71 0.20 3.21
N GLU A 125 -9.96 1.10 2.26
CA GLU A 125 -11.24 1.81 2.10
C GLU A 125 -12.41 0.86 1.84
N LEU A 126 -12.15 -0.30 1.22
CA LEU A 126 -13.13 -1.38 1.06
C LEU A 126 -13.31 -2.26 2.32
N GLY A 127 -12.75 -1.86 3.47
CA GLY A 127 -12.75 -2.66 4.69
C GLY A 127 -11.88 -3.92 4.59
N GLY A 128 -10.90 -3.91 3.68
CA GLY A 128 -9.98 -5.02 3.44
C GLY A 128 -8.73 -4.97 4.31
N SER A 129 -8.22 -6.15 4.66
CA SER A 129 -6.92 -6.29 5.31
C SER A 129 -6.16 -7.50 4.78
N PHE A 130 -4.91 -7.64 5.21
CA PHE A 130 -4.08 -8.79 4.90
C PHE A 130 -3.23 -9.18 6.10
N ALA A 131 -2.87 -10.45 6.16
CA ALA A 131 -1.96 -10.98 7.17
C ALA A 131 -0.92 -11.90 6.50
N PRO A 132 0.33 -11.93 6.99
CA PRO A 132 1.25 -13.01 6.65
C PRO A 132 0.63 -14.35 7.05
N ASP A 133 0.72 -15.36 6.18
CA ASP A 133 0.39 -16.72 6.56
C ASP A 133 1.60 -17.40 7.25
N HIS A 134 1.40 -18.63 7.75
CA HIS A 134 2.43 -19.38 8.47
C HIS A 134 3.51 -20.00 7.55
N VAL A 135 3.38 -19.89 6.22
CA VAL A 135 4.25 -20.52 5.22
C VAL A 135 4.92 -19.51 4.28
N GLY A 136 4.80 -18.20 4.56
CA GLY A 136 5.45 -17.13 3.82
C GLY A 136 4.61 -16.53 2.68
N GLY A 137 3.34 -16.89 2.57
CA GLY A 137 2.34 -16.24 1.74
C GLY A 137 1.60 -15.10 2.46
N ILE A 138 0.61 -14.53 1.76
CA ILE A 138 -0.27 -13.49 2.28
C ILE A 138 -1.71 -13.98 2.23
N GLN A 139 -2.35 -13.97 3.38
CA GLN A 139 -3.77 -14.20 3.53
C GLN A 139 -4.55 -12.90 3.30
N ILE A 140 -5.54 -12.97 2.41
CA ILE A 140 -6.56 -11.95 2.18
C ILE A 140 -7.90 -12.66 2.26
N GLY A 141 -8.67 -12.36 3.30
CA GLY A 141 -9.91 -13.07 3.57
C GLY A 141 -9.68 -14.56 3.81
N VAL A 142 -10.42 -15.38 3.05
CA VAL A 142 -10.31 -16.85 3.09
C VAL A 142 -9.26 -17.42 2.13
N ALA A 143 -8.57 -16.57 1.35
CA ALA A 143 -7.57 -16.99 0.38
C ALA A 143 -6.15 -16.68 0.87
N SER A 144 -5.20 -17.54 0.53
CA SER A 144 -3.78 -17.24 0.62
C SER A 144 -3.11 -17.41 -0.74
N PHE A 145 -2.06 -16.63 -1.00
CA PHE A 145 -1.20 -16.81 -2.17
C PHE A 145 0.25 -16.42 -1.84
N GLY A 146 1.18 -17.02 -2.59
CA GLY A 146 2.60 -16.71 -2.48
C GLY A 146 2.93 -15.35 -3.10
N VAL A 147 3.79 -14.58 -2.42
CA VAL A 147 4.25 -13.26 -2.89
C VAL A 147 5.45 -13.33 -3.83
N GLY A 148 6.10 -14.49 -3.95
CA GLY A 148 7.27 -14.70 -4.82
C GLY A 148 8.43 -13.75 -4.50
N GLN A 149 9.27 -13.51 -5.51
CA GLN A 149 10.31 -12.49 -5.52
C GLN A 149 9.82 -11.26 -6.30
N ALA A 150 10.45 -10.10 -6.08
CA ALA A 150 10.11 -8.89 -6.83
C ALA A 150 10.21 -9.07 -8.35
N ALA A 151 11.19 -9.88 -8.82
CA ALA A 151 11.39 -10.19 -10.23
C ALA A 151 10.18 -10.87 -10.88
N ASP A 152 9.41 -11.67 -10.14
CA ASP A 152 8.23 -12.39 -10.66
C ASP A 152 7.08 -11.42 -11.03
N TRP A 153 7.12 -10.21 -10.49
CA TRP A 153 6.12 -9.16 -10.68
C TRP A 153 6.50 -8.12 -11.74
N LEU A 154 7.76 -8.14 -12.21
CA LEU A 154 8.22 -7.25 -13.28
C LEU A 154 7.52 -7.59 -14.59
N GLY A 155 6.89 -6.60 -15.21
CA GLY A 155 6.25 -6.75 -16.53
C GLY A 155 4.92 -7.53 -16.51
N GLN A 156 4.43 -7.98 -15.33
CA GLN A 156 3.09 -8.55 -15.22
C GLN A 156 2.04 -7.54 -15.72
N PRO A 157 0.95 -7.99 -16.38
CA PRO A 157 -0.14 -7.11 -16.75
C PRO A 157 -0.89 -6.63 -15.50
N ALA A 158 -1.53 -5.45 -15.60
CA ALA A 158 -2.44 -5.00 -14.56
C ALA A 158 -3.58 -6.02 -14.38
N PRO A 159 -3.99 -6.35 -13.14
CA PRO A 159 -5.11 -7.25 -12.90
C PRO A 159 -6.39 -6.73 -13.58
N ALA A 160 -7.08 -7.62 -14.28
CA ALA A 160 -8.33 -7.28 -14.95
C ALA A 160 -9.44 -6.90 -13.94
N GLY A 161 -10.32 -6.00 -14.34
CA GLY A 161 -11.51 -5.63 -13.54
C GLY A 161 -11.24 -4.72 -12.34
N LEU A 162 -10.01 -4.19 -12.20
CA LEU A 162 -9.75 -3.14 -11.23
C LEU A 162 -10.50 -1.86 -11.62
N PRO A 163 -11.19 -1.19 -10.68
CA PRO A 163 -11.74 0.12 -10.96
C PRO A 163 -10.60 1.11 -11.26
N ALA A 164 -10.92 2.19 -11.97
CA ALA A 164 -10.03 3.35 -11.95
C ALA A 164 -10.05 3.92 -10.53
N PHE A 165 -9.03 3.60 -9.73
CA PHE A 165 -8.84 4.20 -8.41
C PHE A 165 -7.81 5.32 -8.51
N PRO A 166 -8.00 6.45 -7.81
CA PRO A 166 -7.14 7.61 -7.95
C PRO A 166 -5.76 7.31 -7.38
N ASP A 167 -4.73 7.45 -8.22
CA ASP A 167 -3.36 7.57 -7.74
C ASP A 167 -3.25 8.82 -6.87
N LEU A 168 -2.32 8.84 -5.90
CA LEU A 168 -2.10 10.00 -5.04
C LEU A 168 -1.82 11.29 -5.82
N ALA A 169 -1.27 11.18 -7.04
CA ALA A 169 -1.02 12.30 -7.94
C ALA A 169 -2.27 12.81 -8.70
N GLY A 170 -3.34 12.01 -8.79
CA GLY A 170 -4.62 12.40 -9.41
C GLY A 170 -5.47 13.32 -8.55
N ILE A 171 -5.02 13.58 -7.32
CA ILE A 171 -5.67 14.45 -6.36
C ILE A 171 -4.87 15.76 -6.21
N ARG A 172 -4.62 16.47 -7.33
CA ARG A 172 -4.18 17.87 -7.24
C ARG A 172 -5.41 18.74 -7.00
N PRO A 173 -5.41 19.69 -6.03
CA PRO A 173 -6.38 20.76 -6.07
C PRO A 173 -6.16 21.55 -7.38
N GLY A 174 -7.25 21.80 -8.11
CA GLY A 174 -7.27 22.76 -9.21
C GLY A 174 -6.99 24.18 -8.72
#